data_AF-A0A958J6H8-F1
#
_entry.id   AF-A0A958J6H8-F1
#
_cell.length_a   1.000
_cell.length_b   1.000
_cell.length_c   1.000
_cell.angle_alpha   90.00
_cell.angle_beta   90.00
_cell.angle_gamma   90.00
#
_symmetry.space_group_name_H-M   'P 1'
#
loop_
_entity.id
_entity.type
_entity.pdbx_description
1 polymer ?
#
loop_
_entity_poly.entity_id
_entity_poly.type
_entity_poly.pdbx_seq_one_letter_code
_entity_poly.pdbx_strand_id
1 'polypeptide(L)'
;RVSPLKRFNEEVEALNHRLHPQTGISTFKSAAYLNWKYIDRPYPRETVLAARKNGRLSGYIIFSPTPYQKDSAVGIIIDLMADPADRRTITALIAAAVRWFRCRHFDSVRCIFSHPALIAQFRKKLFFPTKGKAFMLGNLERAGVEADLLKDVKNWHLTLGESDTYMLSP
;
A
#
# COMPACT_ATOMS: atom_id res chain seq x y z
N ARG A 1 16.46 -3.82 7.33
CA ARG A 1 16.06 -2.94 8.46
C ARG A 1 14.82 -2.15 8.05
N VAL A 2 13.86 -1.96 8.96
CA VAL A 2 12.70 -1.08 8.74
C VAL A 2 12.87 0.18 9.59
N SER A 3 12.62 1.36 9.01
CA SER A 3 12.74 2.64 9.70
C SER A 3 11.79 3.69 9.12
N PRO A 4 11.44 4.76 9.86
CA PRO A 4 10.69 5.87 9.31
C PRO A 4 11.37 6.48 8.09
N LEU A 5 10.56 6.88 7.10
CA LEU A 5 10.99 7.63 5.93
C LEU A 5 10.33 9.01 5.99
N LYS A 6 11.16 10.07 6.02
CA LYS A 6 10.67 11.46 6.10
C LYS A 6 10.38 12.07 4.74
N ARG A 7 10.99 11.56 3.68
CA ARG A 7 10.85 12.04 2.30
C ARG A 7 11.19 10.95 1.31
N PHE A 8 10.44 10.86 0.22
CA PHE A 8 10.78 10.03 -0.92
C PHE A 8 11.81 10.74 -1.82
N ASN A 9 12.75 9.98 -2.35
CA ASN A 9 13.78 10.41 -3.31
C ASN A 9 13.79 9.45 -4.51
N GLU A 10 14.75 9.58 -5.41
CA GLU A 10 14.83 8.81 -6.66
C GLU A 10 14.94 7.29 -6.43
N GLU A 11 15.30 6.84 -5.22
CA GLU A 11 15.33 5.41 -4.88
C GLU A 11 13.96 4.73 -5.00
N VAL A 12 12.86 5.48 -4.87
CA VAL A 12 11.52 4.92 -5.05
C VAL A 12 11.20 4.66 -6.52
N GLU A 13 11.73 5.48 -7.42
CA GLU A 13 11.60 5.27 -8.86
C GLU A 13 12.46 4.08 -9.30
N ALA A 14 13.69 3.99 -8.78
CA ALA A 14 14.54 2.82 -8.98
C ALA A 14 13.94 1.53 -8.38
N LEU A 15 13.13 1.64 -7.33
CA LEU A 15 12.32 0.53 -6.83
C LEU A 15 11.20 0.20 -7.84
N ASN A 16 10.37 1.15 -8.22
CA ASN A 16 9.26 0.94 -9.16
C ASN A 16 9.74 0.31 -10.48
N HIS A 17 10.80 0.83 -11.10
CA HIS A 17 11.36 0.25 -12.33
C HIS A 17 11.80 -1.20 -12.15
N ARG A 18 12.39 -1.53 -11.00
CA ARG A 18 12.80 -2.91 -10.69
C ARG A 18 11.59 -3.84 -10.49
N LEU A 19 10.51 -3.33 -9.92
CA LEU A 19 9.34 -4.12 -9.56
C LEU A 19 8.29 -4.21 -10.67
N HIS A 20 8.29 -3.28 -11.63
CA HIS A 20 7.29 -3.19 -12.70
C HIS A 20 7.02 -4.52 -13.43
N PRO A 21 8.03 -5.35 -13.77
CA PRO A 21 7.77 -6.64 -14.42
C PRO A 21 7.02 -7.66 -13.54
N GLN A 22 6.98 -7.44 -12.22
CA GLN A 22 6.49 -8.40 -11.22
C GLN A 22 5.20 -7.95 -10.53
N THR A 23 4.83 -6.66 -10.63
CA THR A 23 3.65 -6.08 -9.96
C THR A 23 2.38 -6.11 -10.80
N GLY A 24 2.44 -6.64 -12.03
CA GLY A 24 1.32 -6.62 -12.96
C GLY A 24 0.91 -5.19 -13.33
N ILE A 25 -0.39 -4.97 -13.47
CA ILE A 25 -0.98 -3.66 -13.75
C ILE A 25 -0.92 -2.81 -12.48
N SER A 26 -0.11 -1.76 -12.52
CA SER A 26 0.15 -0.91 -11.35
C SER A 26 0.35 0.54 -11.75
N THR A 27 0.12 1.45 -10.81
CA THR A 27 0.42 2.88 -11.02
C THR A 27 1.89 3.15 -10.78
N PHE A 28 2.52 3.93 -11.65
CA PHE A 28 3.89 4.40 -11.42
C PHE A 28 3.88 5.52 -10.37
N LYS A 29 4.53 5.29 -9.23
CA LYS A 29 4.54 6.22 -8.08
C LYS A 29 5.89 6.91 -7.98
N SER A 30 6.03 8.07 -8.63
CA SER A 30 7.24 8.89 -8.58
C SER A 30 7.50 9.44 -7.17
N ALA A 31 8.74 9.88 -6.91
CA ALA A 31 9.06 10.54 -5.65
C ALA A 31 8.23 11.81 -5.46
N ALA A 32 8.06 12.59 -6.53
CA ALA A 32 7.25 13.80 -6.54
C ALA A 32 5.78 13.50 -6.18
N TYR A 33 5.18 12.48 -6.81
CA TYR A 33 3.80 12.07 -6.53
C TYR A 33 3.60 11.65 -5.07
N LEU A 34 4.48 10.78 -4.55
CA LEU A 34 4.38 10.27 -3.18
C LEU A 34 4.61 11.37 -2.14
N ASN A 35 5.56 12.28 -2.36
CA ASN A 35 5.79 13.41 -1.47
C ASN A 35 4.59 14.35 -1.45
N TRP A 36 4.06 14.74 -2.61
CA TRP A 36 2.84 15.55 -2.71
C TRP A 36 1.67 14.91 -1.96
N LYS A 37 1.41 13.62 -2.19
CA LYS A 37 0.24 12.93 -1.64
C LYS A 37 0.34 12.65 -0.13
N TYR A 38 1.53 12.36 0.40
CA TYR A 38 1.66 11.82 1.76
C TYR A 38 2.50 12.68 2.72
N ILE A 39 3.25 13.66 2.23
CA ILE A 39 4.25 14.40 3.03
C ILE A 39 4.01 15.90 2.98
N ASP A 40 3.85 16.45 1.78
CA ASP A 40 3.81 17.89 1.54
C ASP A 40 2.38 18.48 1.67
N ARG A 41 1.38 17.64 1.93
CA ARG A 41 -0.01 18.08 2.17
C ARG A 41 -0.15 18.77 3.53
N PRO A 42 -1.06 19.76 3.67
CA PRO A 42 -1.38 20.32 4.97
C PRO A 42 -1.84 19.24 5.96
N TYR A 43 -1.25 19.23 7.16
CA TYR A 43 -1.55 18.28 8.24
C TYR A 43 -1.43 16.80 7.82
N PRO A 44 -0.22 16.32 7.47
CA PRO A 44 -0.02 14.93 7.10
C PRO A 44 -0.32 14.03 8.30
N ARG A 45 -1.17 13.03 8.09
CA ARG A 45 -1.53 12.02 9.10
C ARG A 45 -0.86 10.68 8.83
N GLU A 46 -0.30 10.51 7.64
CA GLU A 46 0.34 9.29 7.22
C GLU A 46 1.72 9.16 7.84
N THR A 47 2.02 7.93 8.26
CA THR A 47 3.37 7.49 8.59
C THR A 47 3.88 6.64 7.45
N VAL A 48 5.11 6.91 7.02
CA VAL A 48 5.82 6.13 6.03
C VAL A 48 6.97 5.38 6.69
N LEU A 49 7.03 4.06 6.47
CA LEU A 49 8.19 3.26 6.84
C LEU A 49 8.83 2.69 5.58
N ALA A 50 10.16 2.74 5.53
CA ALA A 50 10.97 2.14 4.49
C ALA A 50 11.68 0.89 5.01
N ALA A 51 11.74 -0.15 4.18
CA ALA A 51 12.60 -1.30 4.38
C ALA A 51 13.84 -1.18 3.49
N ARG A 52 15.02 -1.31 4.10
CA ARG A 52 16.30 -1.33 3.40
C ARG A 52 17.03 -2.65 3.56
N LYS A 53 17.65 -3.12 2.47
CA LYS A 53 18.57 -4.27 2.41
C LYS A 53 19.89 -3.78 1.84
N ASN A 54 20.99 -4.00 2.56
CA ASN A 54 22.34 -3.57 2.14
C ASN A 54 22.36 -2.09 1.70
N GLY A 55 21.75 -1.21 2.49
CA GLY A 55 21.64 0.23 2.21
C GLY A 55 20.56 0.61 1.19
N ARG A 56 20.15 -0.30 0.29
CA ARG A 56 19.21 -0.02 -0.80
C ARG A 56 17.74 -0.16 -0.38
N LEU A 57 16.88 0.70 -0.90
CA LEU A 57 15.43 0.60 -0.71
C LEU A 57 14.89 -0.71 -1.30
N SER A 58 14.24 -1.50 -0.45
CA SER A 58 13.64 -2.81 -0.77
C SER A 58 12.11 -2.78 -0.79
N GLY A 59 11.52 -1.77 -0.16
CA GLY A 59 10.08 -1.55 -0.13
C GLY A 59 9.68 -0.46 0.85
N TYR A 60 8.42 -0.05 0.82
CA TYR A 60 7.83 0.90 1.76
C TYR A 60 6.40 0.50 2.12
N ILE A 61 5.89 1.04 3.23
CA ILE A 61 4.50 0.94 3.65
C ILE A 61 4.03 2.29 4.17
N ILE A 62 2.79 2.65 3.82
CA ILE A 62 2.14 3.91 4.18
C ILE A 62 0.87 3.57 4.95
N PHE A 63 0.65 4.21 6.09
CA PHE A 63 -0.51 3.95 6.93
C PHE A 63 -0.87 5.18 7.77
N SER A 64 -2.09 5.24 8.27
CA SER A 64 -2.56 6.32 9.15
C SER A 64 -3.63 5.82 10.12
N PRO A 65 -3.94 6.58 11.18
CA PRO A 65 -5.23 6.50 11.84
C PRO A 65 -6.38 6.80 10.87
N THR A 66 -7.54 6.18 11.06
CA THR A 66 -8.77 6.64 10.39
C THR A 66 -9.30 7.90 11.07
N PRO A 67 -9.77 8.91 10.32
CA PRO A 67 -10.08 10.21 10.90
C PRO A 67 -11.37 10.30 11.73
N TYR A 68 -12.33 9.35 11.64
CA TYR A 68 -13.70 9.59 12.14
C TYR A 68 -14.44 8.40 12.82
N GLN A 69 -13.75 7.45 13.44
CA GLN A 69 -14.44 6.45 14.28
C GLN A 69 -14.44 6.87 15.76
N LYS A 70 -15.62 7.27 16.27
CA LYS A 70 -15.79 7.73 17.67
C LYS A 70 -15.63 6.62 18.70
N ASP A 71 -16.07 5.42 18.38
CA ASP A 71 -16.18 4.31 19.34
C ASP A 71 -15.10 3.24 19.17
N SER A 72 -14.21 3.38 18.18
CA SER A 72 -13.08 2.48 17.97
C SER A 72 -11.91 3.17 17.26
N ALA A 73 -10.71 2.99 17.80
CA ALA A 73 -9.47 3.43 17.19
C ALA A 73 -9.09 2.47 16.06
N VAL A 74 -9.39 2.84 14.82
CA VAL A 74 -9.07 2.03 13.63
C VAL A 74 -7.90 2.61 12.86
N GLY A 75 -6.93 1.76 12.57
CA GLY A 75 -5.79 2.05 11.71
C GLY A 75 -6.07 1.63 10.28
N ILE A 76 -5.45 2.30 9.32
CA ILE A 76 -5.54 1.93 7.92
C ILE A 76 -4.16 1.84 7.30
N ILE A 77 -3.84 0.70 6.68
CA ILE A 77 -2.68 0.57 5.80
C ILE A 77 -3.13 0.97 4.41
N ILE A 78 -2.54 2.05 3.90
CA ILE A 78 -2.97 2.75 2.69
C ILE A 78 -2.28 2.15 1.47
N ASP A 79 -0.97 1.98 1.53
CA ASP A 79 -0.16 1.50 0.42
C ASP A 79 1.00 0.63 0.91
N LEU A 80 1.43 -0.31 0.09
CA LEU A 80 2.60 -1.16 0.30
C LEU A 80 3.20 -1.50 -1.07
N MET A 81 4.46 -1.12 -1.25
CA MET A 81 5.24 -1.48 -2.44
C MET A 81 6.49 -2.22 -2.01
N ALA A 82 6.65 -3.45 -2.50
CA ALA A 82 7.81 -4.30 -2.31
C ALA A 82 7.77 -5.42 -3.36
N ASP A 83 8.92 -6.04 -3.62
CA ASP A 83 9.00 -7.22 -4.47
C ASP A 83 8.06 -8.32 -3.96
N PRO A 84 7.08 -8.80 -4.76
CA PRO A 84 6.15 -9.86 -4.35
C PRO A 84 6.81 -11.18 -3.92
N ALA A 85 8.00 -11.48 -4.44
CA ALA A 85 8.79 -12.64 -4.05
C ALA A 85 9.56 -12.40 -2.73
N ASP A 86 9.80 -11.14 -2.34
CA ASP A 86 10.51 -10.77 -1.13
C ASP A 86 9.60 -10.75 0.12
N ARG A 87 9.15 -11.95 0.49
CA ARG A 87 8.28 -12.18 1.66
C ARG A 87 8.85 -11.62 2.96
N ARG A 88 10.18 -11.59 3.10
CA ARG A 88 10.85 -11.06 4.31
C ARG A 88 10.63 -9.55 4.44
N THR A 89 10.82 -8.81 3.35
CA THR A 89 10.57 -7.35 3.33
C THR A 89 9.11 -7.04 3.58
N ILE A 90 8.19 -7.71 2.88
CA ILE A 90 6.75 -7.51 3.06
C ILE A 90 6.34 -7.79 4.51
N THR A 91 6.78 -8.93 5.06
CA THR A 91 6.49 -9.32 6.45
C THR A 91 7.02 -8.31 7.45
N ALA A 92 8.23 -7.80 7.25
CA ALA A 92 8.85 -6.82 8.14
C ALA A 92 8.10 -5.47 8.12
N LEU A 93 7.67 -5.01 6.94
CA LEU A 93 6.88 -3.79 6.79
C LEU A 93 5.51 -3.91 7.47
N ILE A 94 4.76 -4.98 7.19
CA ILE A 94 3.45 -5.22 7.81
C ILE A 94 3.59 -5.31 9.33
N ALA A 95 4.58 -6.08 9.83
CA ALA A 95 4.79 -6.23 11.26
C ALA A 95 5.17 -4.91 11.95
N ALA A 96 5.93 -4.03 11.27
CA ALA A 96 6.28 -2.73 11.80
C ALA A 96 5.07 -1.79 11.88
N ALA A 97 4.22 -1.76 10.85
CA ALA A 97 2.97 -0.98 10.86
C ALA A 97 2.00 -1.47 11.94
N VAL A 98 1.76 -2.78 12.02
CA VAL A 98 0.89 -3.38 13.06
C VAL A 98 1.42 -3.07 14.46
N ARG A 99 2.74 -3.13 14.67
CA ARG A 99 3.35 -2.76 15.96
C ARG A 99 3.14 -1.28 16.28
N TRP A 100 3.25 -0.40 15.29
CA TRP A 100 3.02 1.03 15.47
C TRP A 100 1.60 1.31 15.97
N PHE A 101 0.59 0.65 15.37
CA PHE A 101 -0.81 0.74 15.77
C PHE A 101 -1.04 0.14 17.16
N ARG A 102 -0.49 -1.06 17.42
CA ARG A 102 -0.65 -1.74 18.71
C ARG A 102 -0.07 -0.94 19.88
N CYS A 103 1.10 -0.33 19.71
CA CYS A 103 1.71 0.54 20.72
C CYS A 103 0.92 1.84 20.98
N ARG A 104 -0.08 2.14 20.15
CA ARG A 104 -0.97 3.30 20.28
C ARG A 104 -2.42 2.88 20.58
N HIS A 105 -2.63 1.62 21.00
CA HIS A 105 -3.92 1.09 21.43
C HIS A 105 -5.02 1.18 20.36
N PHE A 106 -4.67 1.02 19.08
CA PHE A 106 -5.67 0.82 18.04
C PHE A 106 -6.32 -0.56 18.16
N ASP A 107 -7.64 -0.61 18.04
CA ASP A 107 -8.45 -1.83 18.19
C ASP A 107 -8.33 -2.74 16.96
N SER A 108 -8.20 -2.14 15.77
CA SER A 108 -8.12 -2.87 14.52
C SER A 108 -7.32 -2.14 13.45
N VAL A 109 -6.87 -2.89 12.45
CA VAL A 109 -6.18 -2.36 11.27
C VAL A 109 -6.86 -2.88 10.01
N ARG A 110 -7.18 -1.97 9.08
CA ARG A 110 -7.83 -2.28 7.80
C ARG A 110 -6.92 -1.97 6.63
N CYS A 111 -7.17 -2.63 5.50
CA CYS A 111 -6.47 -2.38 4.25
C CYS A 111 -7.24 -2.94 3.05
N ILE A 112 -6.91 -2.46 1.85
CA ILE A 112 -7.34 -3.06 0.58
C ILE A 112 -6.09 -3.38 -0.23
N PHE A 113 -5.98 -4.62 -0.69
CA PHE A 113 -4.91 -5.09 -1.56
C PHE A 113 -5.47 -6.15 -2.52
N SER A 114 -5.11 -6.07 -3.80
CA SER A 114 -5.49 -7.07 -4.81
C SER A 114 -4.39 -8.10 -5.11
N HIS A 115 -3.12 -7.73 -4.96
CA HIS A 115 -2.01 -8.59 -5.36
C HIS A 115 -1.93 -9.87 -4.50
N PRO A 116 -1.99 -11.08 -5.07
CA PRO A 116 -2.09 -12.33 -4.30
C PRO A 116 -0.96 -12.55 -3.29
N ALA A 117 0.27 -12.20 -3.66
CA ALA A 117 1.43 -12.34 -2.77
C ALA A 117 1.32 -11.49 -1.51
N LEU A 118 0.80 -10.25 -1.62
CA LEU A 118 0.58 -9.36 -0.48
C LEU A 118 -0.56 -9.89 0.39
N ILE A 119 -1.69 -10.26 -0.21
CA ILE A 119 -2.84 -10.86 0.49
C ILE A 119 -2.38 -12.06 1.32
N ALA A 120 -1.56 -12.94 0.73
CA ALA A 120 -1.02 -14.10 1.44
C ALA A 120 -0.15 -13.72 2.66
N GLN A 121 0.64 -12.63 2.59
CA GLN A 121 1.40 -12.16 3.76
C GLN A 121 0.52 -11.52 4.81
N PHE A 122 -0.50 -10.75 4.43
CA PHE A 122 -1.48 -10.17 5.36
C PHE A 122 -2.23 -11.27 6.12
N ARG A 123 -2.68 -12.34 5.45
CA ARG A 123 -3.35 -13.48 6.10
C ARG A 123 -2.50 -14.14 7.18
N LYS A 124 -1.18 -14.27 6.95
CA LYS A 124 -0.22 -14.77 7.95
C LYS A 124 -0.04 -13.83 9.16
N LYS A 125 -0.56 -12.62 9.09
CA LYS A 125 -0.56 -11.60 10.16
C LYS A 125 -1.95 -11.36 10.74
N LEU A 126 -2.85 -12.35 10.63
CA LEU A 126 -4.21 -12.32 11.19
C LEU A 126 -5.11 -11.24 10.58
N PHE A 127 -4.84 -10.84 9.33
CA PHE A 127 -5.81 -10.09 8.55
C PHE A 127 -6.78 -11.07 7.90
N PHE A 128 -8.07 -10.83 8.12
CA PHE A 128 -9.15 -11.64 7.57
C PHE A 128 -9.84 -10.90 6.42
N PRO A 129 -10.23 -11.60 5.35
CA PRO A 129 -10.98 -10.97 4.27
C PRO A 129 -12.36 -10.53 4.77
N THR A 130 -12.74 -9.32 4.41
CA THR A 130 -14.11 -8.80 4.58
C THR A 130 -14.79 -8.72 3.21
N LYS A 131 -16.11 -8.46 3.16
CA LYS A 131 -16.78 -8.18 1.88
C LYS A 131 -16.02 -7.07 1.13
N GLY A 132 -15.61 -7.37 -0.10
CA GLY A 132 -14.76 -6.49 -0.90
C GLY A 132 -15.51 -5.26 -1.40
N LYS A 133 -14.77 -4.20 -1.73
CA LYS A 133 -15.29 -3.10 -2.55
C LYS A 133 -15.28 -3.52 -4.02
N ALA A 134 -16.30 -3.13 -4.77
CA ALA A 134 -16.25 -3.23 -6.22
C ALA A 134 -15.24 -2.21 -6.76
N PHE A 135 -14.46 -2.61 -7.76
CA PHE A 135 -13.70 -1.69 -8.61
C PHE A 135 -14.33 -1.74 -10.00
N MET A 136 -14.30 -0.61 -10.71
CA MET A 136 -14.90 -0.49 -12.03
C MET A 136 -13.81 -0.22 -13.06
N LEU A 137 -13.92 -0.87 -14.21
CA LEU A 137 -13.08 -0.63 -15.37
C LEU A 137 -13.94 0.03 -16.44
N GLY A 138 -13.57 1.24 -16.86
CA GLY A 138 -14.19 1.94 -17.97
C GLY A 138 -13.40 1.74 -19.27
N ASN A 139 -14.07 1.93 -20.41
CA ASN A 139 -13.43 2.00 -21.73
C ASN A 139 -12.58 0.77 -22.12
N LEU A 140 -12.96 -0.44 -21.68
CA LEU A 140 -12.21 -1.67 -21.98
C LEU A 140 -11.98 -1.89 -23.48
N GLU A 141 -12.99 -1.61 -24.31
CA GLU A 141 -12.91 -1.75 -25.77
C GLU A 141 -11.86 -0.85 -26.42
N ARG A 142 -11.50 0.26 -25.77
CA ARG A 142 -10.50 1.22 -26.26
C ARG A 142 -9.11 0.99 -25.70
N ALA A 143 -8.94 0.05 -24.77
CA ALA A 143 -7.66 -0.16 -24.09
C ALA A 143 -6.57 -0.69 -25.03
N GLY A 144 -6.93 -1.33 -26.15
CA GLY A 144 -5.98 -1.98 -27.06
C GLY A 144 -5.23 -3.16 -26.40
N VAL A 145 -5.75 -3.66 -25.28
CA VAL A 145 -5.20 -4.74 -24.46
C VAL A 145 -6.29 -5.79 -24.26
N GLU A 146 -5.90 -7.05 -24.09
CA GLU A 146 -6.84 -8.15 -23.85
C GLU A 146 -7.76 -7.87 -22.65
N ALA A 147 -9.06 -7.95 -22.87
CA ALA A 147 -10.06 -7.64 -21.85
C ALA A 147 -9.95 -8.57 -20.63
N ASP A 148 -9.55 -9.82 -20.82
CA ASP A 148 -9.44 -10.81 -19.74
C ASP A 148 -8.28 -10.48 -18.80
N LEU A 149 -7.16 -9.97 -19.33
CA LEU A 149 -6.05 -9.46 -18.52
C LEU A 149 -6.54 -8.33 -17.60
N LEU A 150 -7.35 -7.41 -18.13
CA LEU A 150 -7.87 -6.27 -17.37
C LEU A 150 -8.93 -6.69 -16.36
N LYS A 151 -9.80 -7.66 -16.68
CA LYS A 151 -10.92 -8.09 -15.82
C LYS A 151 -10.48 -8.90 -14.60
N ASP A 152 -9.36 -9.62 -14.67
CA ASP A 152 -8.86 -10.34 -13.48
C ASP A 152 -8.12 -9.39 -12.53
N VAL A 153 -8.75 -9.09 -11.40
CA VAL A 153 -8.20 -8.23 -10.33
C VAL A 153 -6.83 -8.70 -9.81
N LYS A 154 -6.50 -9.99 -9.93
CA LYS A 154 -5.21 -10.54 -9.50
C LYS A 154 -4.05 -10.02 -10.34
N ASN A 155 -4.33 -9.55 -11.56
CA ASN A 155 -3.35 -8.92 -12.43
C ASN A 155 -3.05 -7.48 -12.01
N TRP A 156 -3.80 -6.91 -11.07
CA TRP A 156 -3.62 -5.55 -10.62
C TRP A 156 -2.92 -5.48 -9.26
N HIS A 157 -2.09 -4.45 -9.07
CA HIS A 157 -1.60 -4.00 -7.77
C HIS A 157 -2.39 -2.78 -7.31
N LEU A 158 -3.60 -3.02 -6.84
CA LEU A 158 -4.49 -2.02 -6.25
C LEU A 158 -4.29 -1.97 -4.75
N THR A 159 -4.23 -0.75 -4.23
CA THR A 159 -4.19 -0.43 -2.81
C THR A 159 -5.22 0.66 -2.51
N LEU A 160 -5.27 1.17 -1.27
CA LEU A 160 -6.03 2.39 -0.99
C LEU A 160 -5.31 3.64 -1.51
N GLY A 161 -4.02 3.55 -1.85
CA GLY A 161 -3.24 4.66 -2.40
C GLY A 161 -3.74 5.17 -3.76
N GLU A 162 -4.48 4.36 -4.50
CA GLU A 162 -5.13 4.73 -5.78
C GLU A 162 -6.51 5.37 -5.56
N SER A 163 -7.04 5.31 -4.34
CA SER A 163 -8.34 5.88 -3.99
C SER A 163 -8.16 7.14 -3.16
N ASP A 164 -9.10 8.06 -3.25
CA ASP A 164 -9.19 9.19 -2.31
C ASP A 164 -10.15 8.89 -1.15
N THR A 165 -10.82 7.73 -1.16
CA THR A 165 -11.85 7.40 -0.17
C THR A 165 -11.30 7.24 1.24
N TYR A 166 -10.02 6.88 1.42
CA TYR A 166 -9.42 6.82 2.76
C TYR A 166 -9.23 8.22 3.37
N MET A 167 -9.13 9.26 2.53
CA MET A 167 -9.04 10.66 2.95
C MET A 167 -10.42 11.26 3.25
N LEU A 168 -11.47 10.68 2.66
CA LEU A 168 -12.84 11.22 2.66
C LEU A 168 -13.82 10.43 3.52
N SER A 169 -13.43 9.27 4.09
CA SER A 169 -14.37 8.46 4.87
C SER A 169 -14.74 9.19 6.17
N PRO A 170 -16.02 9.48 6.43
CA PRO A 170 -16.51 9.82 7.76
C PRO A 170 -16.40 8.62 8.71
#